data_AF-A0A7S4Q7I3-F1
#
_entry.id   AF-A0A7S4Q7I3-F1
#
_cell.length_a   1.000
_cell.length_b   1.000
_cell.length_c   1.000
_cell.angle_alpha   90.00
_cell.angle_beta   90.00
_cell.angle_gamma   90.00
#
_symmetry.space_group_name_H-M   'P 1'
#
loop_
_entity.id
_entity.type
_entity.pdbx_description
1 polymer ?
#
loop_
_entity_poly.entity_id
_entity_poly.type
_entity_poly.pdbx_seq_one_letter_code
_entity_poly.pdbx_strand_id
1 'polypeptide(L)'
;MEGDADTTPSAAPSDAGRSGRGGTLGGTMHAVVQRCARARLLVDSAADTWTEVGRGLVVYISFAKGAPAAGEESGRLLRQAAKSILGAPLSSSEHWKADHTDAESVVALCRRGEPQSILVVPQASLVAKLELGEKSLKYHHQCAKDDARRLYEGFVEALRSVAHELIAGPAPKHNAASYEALQAKRAAASQIAPDQLFKTGEYEGKYSQYDGRGVPTHDAEGGELSKSALKKLEKIYAGHAKKYAKIFAVPAEDTPLAGSEVPAEAPAEAHTEAPTEASEGPQLPPLPEGACLPEVRHGTFGGRQGFELTSGGPFTHMLVF
;
A
#
# COMPACT_ATOMS: atom_id res chain seq x y z
N MET A 1 -28.21 66.12 -31.32
CA MET A 1 -29.48 65.53 -30.86
C MET A 1 -29.13 64.17 -30.27
N GLU A 2 -29.76 63.86 -29.14
CA GLU A 2 -29.71 62.58 -28.40
C GLU A 2 -28.51 62.36 -27.47
N GLY A 3 -28.82 62.47 -26.18
CA GLY A 3 -28.15 61.77 -25.10
C GLY A 3 -28.96 60.55 -24.66
N ASP A 4 -28.63 60.05 -23.46
CA ASP A 4 -29.22 58.91 -22.71
C ASP A 4 -28.92 57.51 -23.29
N ALA A 5 -28.68 56.45 -22.51
CA ALA A 5 -28.61 56.29 -21.07
C ALA A 5 -27.85 54.99 -20.74
N ASP A 6 -27.28 55.01 -19.53
CA ASP A 6 -27.10 53.91 -18.59
C ASP A 6 -27.87 52.61 -18.90
N THR A 7 -27.15 51.48 -18.91
CA THR A 7 -27.77 50.15 -18.78
C THR A 7 -26.87 49.25 -17.95
N THR A 8 -27.18 49.20 -16.67
CA THR A 8 -26.84 48.11 -15.75
C THR A 8 -27.43 46.78 -16.26
N PRO A 9 -26.76 45.64 -16.03
CA PRO A 9 -27.45 44.36 -15.90
C PRO A 9 -27.55 43.94 -14.43
N SER A 10 -28.82 43.80 -14.02
CA SER A 10 -29.32 43.20 -12.80
C SER A 10 -28.94 41.72 -12.66
N ALA A 11 -28.83 41.27 -11.40
CA ALA A 11 -28.46 39.94 -10.95
C ALA A 11 -29.58 38.89 -11.09
N ALA A 12 -29.19 37.61 -11.29
CA ALA A 12 -29.64 36.38 -10.60
C ALA A 12 -29.20 35.11 -11.38
N PRO A 13 -29.28 33.88 -10.82
CA PRO A 13 -28.60 33.38 -9.63
C PRO A 13 -27.82 32.06 -9.92
N SER A 14 -27.02 31.63 -8.93
CA SER A 14 -26.69 30.23 -8.59
C SER A 14 -26.39 29.21 -9.70
N ASP A 15 -25.14 28.76 -9.76
CA ASP A 15 -24.89 27.34 -9.46
C ASP A 15 -23.49 27.20 -8.86
N ALA A 16 -23.46 27.02 -7.54
CA ALA A 16 -22.30 26.55 -6.82
C ALA A 16 -22.09 25.09 -7.22
N GLY A 17 -21.51 24.89 -8.40
CA GLY A 17 -21.12 23.60 -8.95
C GLY A 17 -20.06 22.97 -8.06
N ARG A 18 -20.55 22.26 -7.05
CA ARG A 18 -19.95 21.13 -6.34
C ARG A 18 -18.57 20.80 -6.91
N SER A 19 -17.53 21.25 -6.20
CA SER A 19 -16.21 20.67 -6.33
C SER A 19 -16.37 19.18 -5.98
N GLY A 20 -16.45 18.36 -7.02
CA GLY A 20 -16.40 16.94 -6.91
C GLY A 20 -15.09 16.62 -6.21
N ARG A 21 -15.16 16.36 -4.91
CA ARG A 21 -14.11 15.66 -4.17
C ARG A 21 -14.03 14.26 -4.77
N GLY A 22 -13.33 14.17 -5.91
CA GLY A 22 -12.77 12.92 -6.38
C GLY A 22 -11.83 12.47 -5.28
N GLY A 23 -12.31 11.57 -4.44
CA GLY A 23 -11.51 10.96 -3.40
C GLY A 23 -10.34 10.25 -4.05
N THR A 24 -9.18 10.89 -4.04
CA THR A 24 -7.91 10.22 -4.34
C THR A 24 -7.75 9.12 -3.30
N LEU A 25 -7.68 7.87 -3.77
CA LEU A 25 -7.19 6.75 -2.98
C LEU A 25 -5.80 7.16 -2.45
N GLY A 26 -5.71 7.39 -1.14
CA GLY A 26 -4.64 8.15 -0.48
C GLY A 26 -3.30 7.41 -0.34
N GLY A 27 -2.83 6.72 -1.37
CA GLY A 27 -1.51 6.10 -1.41
C GLY A 27 -0.49 6.96 -2.15
N THR A 28 0.78 6.80 -1.76
CA THR A 28 1.92 7.56 -2.27
C THR A 28 2.80 6.75 -3.22
N MET A 29 2.56 5.44 -3.35
CA MET A 29 3.22 4.57 -4.32
C MET A 29 2.17 3.88 -5.20
N HIS A 30 2.30 4.05 -6.51
CA HIS A 30 1.37 3.53 -7.52
C HIS A 30 2.08 2.48 -8.34
N ALA A 31 1.45 1.32 -8.51
CA ALA A 31 2.00 0.24 -9.32
C ALA A 31 0.96 -0.27 -10.32
N VAL A 32 1.42 -0.57 -11.54
CA VAL A 32 0.66 -1.40 -12.47
C VAL A 32 1.43 -2.70 -12.63
N VAL A 33 0.78 -3.82 -12.28
CA VAL A 33 1.37 -5.15 -12.36
C VAL A 33 0.70 -5.92 -13.49
N GLN A 34 1.49 -6.51 -14.38
CA GLN A 34 0.98 -7.27 -15.51
C GLN A 34 1.73 -8.59 -15.65
N ARG A 35 1.01 -9.69 -15.89
CA ARG A 35 1.63 -10.98 -16.24
C ARG A 35 2.26 -10.94 -17.63
N CYS A 36 3.45 -11.53 -17.72
CA CYS A 36 4.20 -11.71 -18.95
C CYS A 36 4.68 -13.15 -19.11
N ALA A 37 4.73 -13.61 -20.36
CA ALA A 37 5.50 -14.81 -20.72
C ALA A 37 6.96 -14.45 -21.02
N ARG A 38 7.18 -13.23 -21.53
CA ARG A 38 8.49 -12.65 -21.82
C ARG A 38 8.34 -11.13 -21.86
N ALA A 39 9.35 -10.41 -21.36
CA ALA A 39 9.44 -8.96 -21.53
C ALA A 39 10.89 -8.51 -21.74
N ARG A 40 11.08 -7.49 -22.58
CA ARG A 40 12.39 -6.87 -22.85
C ARG A 40 12.28 -5.37 -22.62
N LEU A 41 13.31 -4.80 -22.00
CA LEU A 41 13.39 -3.38 -21.70
C LEU A 41 14.75 -2.83 -22.09
N LEU A 42 14.75 -1.74 -22.87
CA LEU A 42 15.95 -1.02 -23.24
C LEU A 42 16.52 -0.32 -22.00
N VAL A 43 17.76 -0.64 -21.64
CA VAL A 43 18.46 -0.06 -20.48
C VAL A 43 19.51 0.96 -20.87
N ASP A 44 20.07 0.83 -22.08
CA ASP A 44 20.98 1.82 -22.69
C ASP A 44 20.59 2.04 -24.16
N SER A 45 20.05 3.22 -24.46
CA SER A 45 19.65 3.58 -25.81
C SER A 45 20.82 3.89 -26.75
N ALA A 46 21.98 4.31 -26.22
CA ALA A 46 23.14 4.61 -27.04
C ALA A 46 23.83 3.32 -27.52
N ALA A 47 23.89 2.32 -26.64
CA ALA A 47 24.47 1.01 -26.93
C ALA A 47 23.46 -0.05 -27.43
N ASP A 48 22.18 0.32 -27.60
CA ASP A 48 21.07 -0.61 -27.92
C ASP A 48 21.06 -1.84 -27.00
N THR A 49 21.27 -1.62 -25.70
CA THR A 49 21.37 -2.69 -24.70
C THR A 49 20.02 -2.94 -24.06
N TRP A 50 19.59 -4.20 -24.08
CA TRP A 50 18.31 -4.65 -23.54
C TRP A 50 18.52 -5.59 -22.36
N THR A 51 17.68 -5.45 -21.35
CA THR A 51 17.47 -6.49 -20.34
C THR A 51 16.22 -7.30 -20.71
N GLU A 52 16.20 -8.56 -20.33
CA GLU A 52 15.13 -9.50 -20.67
C GLU A 52 14.75 -10.32 -19.45
N VAL A 53 13.45 -10.64 -19.36
CA VAL A 53 12.89 -11.58 -18.40
C VAL A 53 12.00 -12.59 -19.08
N GLY A 54 11.91 -13.78 -18.50
CA GLY A 54 10.97 -14.83 -18.89
C GLY A 54 9.58 -14.64 -18.26
N ARG A 55 8.96 -15.76 -17.91
CA ARG A 55 7.62 -15.79 -17.31
C ARG A 55 7.62 -15.11 -15.94
N GLY A 56 6.63 -14.25 -15.72
CA GLY A 56 6.39 -13.64 -14.42
C GLY A 56 5.68 -12.30 -14.53
N LEU A 57 6.19 -11.28 -13.85
CA LEU A 57 5.52 -9.99 -13.69
C LEU A 57 6.33 -8.84 -14.28
N VAL A 58 5.65 -7.93 -14.97
CA VAL A 58 6.13 -6.57 -15.22
C VAL A 58 5.46 -5.65 -14.22
N VAL A 59 6.25 -4.87 -13.49
CA VAL A 59 5.79 -3.94 -12.45
C VAL A 59 6.19 -2.53 -12.85
N TYR A 60 5.24 -1.76 -13.37
CA TYR A 60 5.41 -0.33 -13.56
C TYR A 60 5.20 0.36 -12.22
N ILE A 61 6.10 1.26 -11.82
CA ILE A 61 6.06 1.91 -10.52
C ILE A 61 6.21 3.43 -10.63
N SER A 62 5.41 4.15 -9.85
CA SER A 62 5.48 5.60 -9.69
C SER A 62 5.34 5.98 -8.22
N PHE A 63 5.93 7.11 -7.86
CA PHE A 63 5.80 7.69 -6.53
C PHE A 63 5.12 9.06 -6.63
N ALA A 64 4.16 9.31 -5.75
CA ALA A 64 3.45 10.57 -5.65
C ALA A 64 4.15 11.51 -4.66
N LYS A 65 3.81 12.79 -4.74
CA LYS A 65 4.22 13.81 -3.78
C LYS A 65 3.80 13.39 -2.37
N GLY A 66 4.73 13.48 -1.42
CA GLY A 66 4.53 13.05 -0.04
C GLY A 66 4.97 11.62 0.25
N ALA A 67 5.47 10.87 -0.74
CA ALA A 67 6.13 9.59 -0.48
C ALA A 67 7.38 9.79 0.43
N PRO A 68 7.57 8.96 1.46
CA PRO A 68 8.72 9.07 2.37
C PRO A 68 10.00 8.69 1.65
N ALA A 69 10.80 9.68 1.26
CA ALA A 69 11.96 9.50 0.38
C ALA A 69 13.21 8.90 1.04
N ALA A 70 13.27 8.89 2.38
CA ALA A 70 14.40 8.38 3.16
C ALA A 70 13.96 7.96 4.57
N GLY A 71 14.84 7.24 5.27
CA GLY A 71 14.62 6.83 6.65
C GLY A 71 13.74 5.59 6.81
N GLU A 72 13.36 5.30 8.06
CA GLU A 72 12.65 4.08 8.44
C GLU A 72 11.28 3.97 7.76
N GLU A 73 10.57 5.08 7.60
CA GLU A 73 9.26 5.11 6.97
C GLU A 73 9.33 4.67 5.49
N SER A 74 10.35 5.15 4.77
CA SER A 74 10.66 4.71 3.41
C SER A 74 10.91 3.21 3.36
N GLY A 75 11.81 2.71 4.20
CA GLY A 75 12.12 1.28 4.26
C GLY A 75 10.88 0.42 4.56
N ARG A 76 10.01 0.87 5.46
CA ARG A 76 8.76 0.19 5.81
C ARG A 76 7.79 0.14 4.63
N LEU A 77 7.55 1.27 3.96
CA LEU A 77 6.69 1.35 2.78
C LEU A 77 7.16 0.38 1.69
N LEU A 78 8.45 0.45 1.34
CA LEU A 78 9.03 -0.34 0.25
C LEU A 78 9.00 -1.84 0.56
N ARG A 79 9.36 -2.24 1.79
CA ARG A 79 9.27 -3.65 2.22
C ARG A 79 7.84 -4.16 2.25
N GLN A 80 6.87 -3.36 2.69
CA GLN A 80 5.47 -3.75 2.73
C GLN A 80 4.87 -3.88 1.32
N ALA A 81 5.21 -2.97 0.41
CA ALA A 81 4.81 -3.04 -0.99
C ALA A 81 5.41 -4.29 -1.67
N ALA A 82 6.71 -4.55 -1.48
CA ALA A 82 7.39 -5.74 -2.00
C ALA A 82 6.72 -7.02 -1.48
N LYS A 83 6.46 -7.12 -0.17
CA LYS A 83 5.76 -8.26 0.44
C LYS A 83 4.36 -8.46 -0.14
N SER A 84 3.64 -7.37 -0.40
CA SER A 84 2.30 -7.41 -0.97
C SER A 84 2.32 -7.92 -2.42
N ILE A 85 3.23 -7.42 -3.26
CA ILE A 85 3.36 -7.84 -4.66
C ILE A 85 3.83 -9.28 -4.77
N LEU A 86 4.83 -9.67 -3.97
CA LEU A 86 5.40 -11.03 -3.98
C LEU A 86 4.43 -12.08 -3.44
N GLY A 87 3.58 -11.70 -2.49
CA GLY A 87 2.63 -12.59 -1.81
C GLY A 87 1.23 -12.62 -2.41
N ALA A 88 0.84 -11.64 -3.23
CA ALA A 88 -0.47 -11.60 -3.89
C ALA A 88 -0.56 -12.62 -5.04
N PRO A 89 -1.75 -13.17 -5.33
CA PRO A 89 -1.98 -14.09 -6.43
C PRO A 89 -1.97 -13.34 -7.78
N LEU A 90 -0.78 -12.89 -8.18
CA LEU A 90 -0.58 -12.06 -9.38
C LEU A 90 0.14 -12.82 -10.50
N SER A 91 0.72 -13.98 -10.23
CA SER A 91 1.44 -14.80 -11.21
C SER A 91 0.72 -16.13 -11.48
N SER A 92 1.30 -16.96 -12.33
CA SER A 92 0.79 -18.31 -12.63
C SER A 92 1.92 -19.26 -12.98
N SER A 93 1.66 -20.55 -12.79
CA SER A 93 2.49 -21.63 -13.31
C SER A 93 2.40 -21.71 -14.85
N GLU A 94 3.07 -22.70 -15.44
CA GLU A 94 2.96 -22.98 -16.88
C GLU A 94 1.56 -23.47 -17.29
N HIS A 95 0.81 -24.07 -16.37
CA HIS A 95 -0.53 -24.59 -16.60
C HIS A 95 -1.57 -23.50 -16.39
N TRP A 96 -1.61 -22.55 -17.32
CA TRP A 96 -2.58 -21.45 -17.28
C TRP A 96 -4.00 -21.91 -17.59
N LYS A 97 -4.99 -21.37 -16.85
CA LYS A 97 -6.42 -21.48 -17.16
C LYS A 97 -7.00 -20.09 -17.46
N ALA A 98 -7.85 -20.01 -18.49
CA ALA A 98 -8.40 -18.74 -18.99
C ALA A 98 -9.42 -18.06 -18.06
N ASP A 99 -9.70 -18.61 -16.88
CA ASP A 99 -10.64 -18.07 -15.89
C ASP A 99 -9.95 -17.39 -14.69
N HIS A 100 -8.62 -17.26 -14.73
CA HIS A 100 -7.78 -16.66 -13.67
C HIS A 100 -7.86 -17.37 -12.31
N THR A 101 -8.45 -18.57 -12.24
CA THR A 101 -8.44 -19.40 -11.02
C THR A 101 -7.07 -20.02 -10.73
N ASP A 102 -6.15 -19.88 -11.67
CA ASP A 102 -4.75 -20.33 -11.63
C ASP A 102 -3.79 -19.32 -10.98
N ALA A 103 -4.34 -18.22 -10.46
CA ALA A 103 -3.57 -17.13 -9.92
C ALA A 103 -2.87 -17.53 -8.61
N GLU A 104 -1.54 -17.50 -8.63
CA GLU A 104 -0.69 -17.82 -7.50
C GLU A 104 0.32 -16.71 -7.23
N SER A 105 0.91 -16.72 -6.04
CA SER A 105 1.94 -15.76 -5.70
C SER A 105 3.31 -16.18 -6.22
N VAL A 106 4.16 -15.19 -6.50
CA VAL A 106 5.56 -15.44 -6.89
C VAL A 106 6.25 -16.31 -5.83
N VAL A 107 6.01 -16.04 -4.55
CA VAL A 107 6.58 -16.82 -3.43
C VAL A 107 6.10 -18.29 -3.46
N ALA A 108 4.82 -18.54 -3.72
CA ALA A 108 4.29 -19.90 -3.75
C ALA A 108 4.91 -20.72 -4.88
N LEU A 109 5.01 -20.15 -6.08
CA LEU A 109 5.63 -20.76 -7.26
C LEU A 109 7.12 -21.02 -7.03
N CYS A 110 7.86 -20.00 -6.60
CA CYS A 110 9.30 -20.09 -6.36
C CYS A 110 9.67 -21.12 -5.28
N ARG A 111 8.84 -21.30 -4.25
CA ARG A 111 9.05 -22.35 -3.23
C ARG A 111 8.88 -23.77 -3.75
N ARG A 112 8.10 -23.96 -4.81
CA ARG A 112 7.99 -25.26 -5.50
C ARG A 112 9.09 -25.46 -6.55
N GLY A 113 10.02 -24.52 -6.67
CA GLY A 113 11.06 -24.54 -7.69
C GLY A 113 10.60 -24.09 -9.06
N GLU A 114 9.42 -23.47 -9.17
CA GLU A 114 8.95 -22.90 -10.43
C GLU A 114 9.56 -21.50 -10.60
N PRO A 115 10.47 -21.28 -11.57
CA PRO A 115 11.14 -20.00 -11.73
C PRO A 115 10.14 -18.92 -12.15
N GLN A 116 10.32 -17.72 -11.59
CA GLN A 116 9.51 -16.55 -11.91
C GLN A 116 10.44 -15.35 -12.10
N SER A 117 10.07 -14.43 -12.98
CA SER A 117 10.80 -13.19 -13.18
C SER A 117 9.97 -11.96 -12.78
N ILE A 118 10.65 -10.90 -12.34
CA ILE A 118 10.05 -9.59 -12.08
C ILE A 118 10.87 -8.55 -12.84
N LEU A 119 10.21 -7.81 -13.73
CA LEU A 119 10.79 -6.66 -14.41
C LEU A 119 10.17 -5.37 -13.86
N VAL A 120 10.96 -4.58 -13.16
CA VAL A 120 10.52 -3.29 -12.60
C VAL A 120 10.79 -2.17 -13.61
N VAL A 121 9.76 -1.39 -13.94
CA VAL A 121 9.83 -0.27 -14.90
C VAL A 121 9.48 1.03 -14.19
N PRO A 122 10.39 2.03 -14.12
CA PRO A 122 10.05 3.33 -13.54
C PRO A 122 9.09 4.05 -14.49
N GLN A 123 7.90 4.38 -14.01
CA GLN A 123 6.81 4.93 -14.81
C GLN A 123 6.13 6.11 -14.09
N ALA A 124 6.84 7.25 -13.99
CA ALA A 124 6.38 8.44 -13.26
C ALA A 124 5.02 9.00 -13.74
N SER A 125 4.55 8.60 -14.92
CA SER A 125 3.27 9.03 -15.49
C SER A 125 2.05 8.41 -14.80
N LEU A 126 2.19 7.35 -13.98
CA LEU A 126 1.04 6.69 -13.35
C LEU A 126 0.27 7.59 -12.36
N VAL A 127 0.91 8.64 -11.84
CA VAL A 127 0.26 9.63 -10.96
C VAL A 127 -0.32 10.83 -11.72
N ALA A 128 -0.38 10.75 -13.05
CA ALA A 128 -1.04 11.76 -13.87
C ALA A 128 -2.54 11.77 -13.63
N LYS A 129 -3.14 12.95 -13.75
CA LYS A 129 -4.59 13.15 -13.70
C LYS A 129 -5.06 13.73 -15.02
N LEU A 130 -6.11 13.12 -15.59
CA LEU A 130 -6.91 13.70 -16.66
C LEU A 130 -8.32 13.94 -16.12
N GLU A 131 -8.76 15.18 -16.11
CA GLU A 131 -10.12 15.51 -15.66
C GLU A 131 -11.12 15.34 -16.80
N LEU A 132 -12.35 14.92 -16.47
CA LEU A 132 -13.37 14.65 -17.45
C LEU A 132 -13.68 15.92 -18.26
N GLY A 133 -13.57 15.83 -19.58
CA GLY A 133 -13.77 16.97 -20.49
C GLY A 133 -12.51 17.80 -20.75
N GLU A 134 -11.41 17.55 -20.03
CA GLU A 134 -10.12 18.17 -20.34
C GLU A 134 -9.32 17.33 -21.34
N LYS A 135 -8.42 17.99 -22.08
CA LYS A 135 -7.48 17.34 -23.03
C LYS A 135 -6.04 17.31 -22.52
N SER A 136 -5.77 17.93 -21.36
CA SER A 136 -4.43 18.11 -20.81
C SER A 136 -4.18 17.19 -19.63
N LEU A 137 -3.02 16.52 -19.62
CA LEU A 137 -2.57 15.70 -18.50
C LEU A 137 -1.89 16.56 -17.43
N LYS A 138 -2.32 16.42 -16.18
CA LYS A 138 -1.77 17.12 -15.02
C LYS A 138 -0.83 16.19 -14.25
N TYR A 139 0.37 16.67 -13.93
CA TYR A 139 1.42 15.91 -13.24
C TYR A 139 1.80 16.49 -11.87
N HIS A 140 0.97 17.35 -11.29
CA HIS A 140 1.26 18.06 -10.02
C HIS A 140 1.51 17.14 -8.82
N HIS A 141 1.12 15.86 -8.92
CA HIS A 141 1.31 14.86 -7.89
C HIS A 141 2.58 14.03 -8.07
N GLN A 142 3.43 14.29 -9.06
CA GLN A 142 4.70 13.56 -9.19
C GLN A 142 5.66 13.86 -8.04
N CYS A 143 6.30 12.81 -7.53
CA CYS A 143 7.41 12.92 -6.60
C CYS A 143 8.61 13.64 -7.26
N ALA A 144 9.43 14.31 -6.46
CA ALA A 144 10.65 14.95 -6.94
C ALA A 144 11.61 13.90 -7.53
N LYS A 145 12.34 14.27 -8.59
CA LYS A 145 13.16 13.34 -9.39
C LYS A 145 14.13 12.50 -8.54
N ASP A 146 14.88 13.15 -7.64
CA ASP A 146 15.91 12.46 -6.85
C ASP A 146 15.30 11.58 -5.76
N ASP A 147 14.19 12.02 -5.17
CA ASP A 147 13.43 11.23 -4.20
C ASP A 147 12.79 10.00 -4.84
N ALA A 148 12.18 10.18 -6.01
CA ALA A 148 11.62 9.08 -6.80
C ALA A 148 12.71 8.08 -7.24
N ARG A 149 13.93 8.55 -7.54
CA ARG A 149 15.07 7.67 -7.84
C ARG A 149 15.45 6.82 -6.63
N ARG A 150 15.64 7.44 -5.46
CA ARG A 150 15.98 6.72 -4.20
C ARG A 150 14.91 5.69 -3.85
N LEU A 151 13.64 6.07 -3.96
CA LEU A 151 12.51 5.19 -3.72
C LEU A 151 12.47 4.01 -4.71
N TYR A 152 12.72 4.28 -6.00
CA TYR A 152 12.76 3.26 -7.03
C TYR A 152 13.89 2.24 -6.79
N GLU A 153 15.11 2.72 -6.57
CA GLU A 153 16.27 1.87 -6.29
C GLU A 153 16.04 1.07 -5.00
N GLY A 154 15.56 1.73 -3.93
CA GLY A 154 15.20 1.07 -2.69
C GLY A 154 14.09 0.02 -2.85
N PHE A 155 13.12 0.23 -3.75
CA PHE A 155 12.07 -0.74 -4.01
C PHE A 155 12.60 -1.99 -4.71
N VAL A 156 13.50 -1.82 -5.69
CA VAL A 156 14.17 -2.94 -6.37
C VAL A 156 14.94 -3.79 -5.36
N GLU A 157 15.67 -3.16 -4.43
CA GLU A 157 16.38 -3.91 -3.39
C GLU A 157 15.46 -4.54 -2.35
N ALA A 158 14.37 -3.85 -1.99
CA ALA A 158 13.33 -4.42 -1.15
C ALA A 158 12.72 -5.68 -1.77
N LEU A 159 12.46 -5.70 -3.09
CA LEU A 159 11.96 -6.90 -3.78
C LEU A 159 12.92 -8.08 -3.65
N ARG A 160 14.23 -7.87 -3.89
CA ARG A 160 15.24 -8.94 -3.80
C ARG A 160 15.35 -9.48 -2.36
N SER A 161 15.50 -8.58 -1.39
CA SER A 161 15.64 -8.95 0.02
C SER A 161 14.38 -9.62 0.57
N VAL A 162 13.20 -9.06 0.31
CA VAL A 162 11.93 -9.62 0.80
C VAL A 162 11.59 -10.93 0.10
N ALA A 163 11.90 -11.09 -1.19
CA ALA A 163 11.72 -12.38 -1.87
C ALA A 163 12.54 -13.47 -1.18
N HIS A 164 13.80 -13.19 -0.87
CA HIS A 164 14.66 -14.11 -0.15
C HIS A 164 14.11 -14.44 1.25
N GLU A 165 13.73 -13.43 2.03
CA GLU A 165 13.14 -13.63 3.37
C GLU A 165 11.86 -14.48 3.32
N LEU A 166 10.98 -14.21 2.35
CA LEU A 166 9.71 -14.93 2.22
C LEU A 166 9.90 -16.36 1.72
N ILE A 167 10.86 -16.61 0.83
CA ILE A 167 11.08 -17.96 0.28
C ILE A 167 11.86 -18.83 1.27
N ALA A 168 12.92 -18.28 1.89
CA ALA A 168 13.73 -18.97 2.89
C ALA A 168 13.03 -19.12 4.24
N GLY A 169 12.14 -18.17 4.59
CA GLY A 169 11.39 -18.20 5.82
C GLY A 169 10.38 -19.37 5.88
N PRO A 170 9.84 -19.66 7.08
CA PRO A 170 8.89 -20.75 7.25
C PRO A 170 7.70 -20.58 6.30
N ALA A 171 7.21 -21.70 5.76
CA ALA A 171 5.97 -21.70 4.99
C ALA A 171 4.83 -21.12 5.85
N PRO A 172 4.18 -20.00 5.47
CA PRO A 172 2.85 -19.65 5.94
C PRO A 172 1.98 -20.90 6.02
N LYS A 173 1.44 -21.14 7.21
CA LYS A 173 0.39 -22.13 7.47
C LYS A 173 -0.91 -21.69 6.78
N HIS A 174 -0.96 -21.65 5.44
CA HIS A 174 -2.09 -21.06 4.72
C HIS A 174 -2.58 -21.97 3.59
N ASN A 175 -3.69 -22.64 3.87
CA ASN A 175 -4.62 -23.28 2.95
C ASN A 175 -5.60 -22.19 2.45
N ALA A 176 -6.14 -22.29 1.23
CA ALA A 176 -7.02 -21.27 0.62
C ALA A 176 -8.17 -20.75 1.55
N ALA A 177 -8.73 -21.61 2.40
CA ALA A 177 -9.75 -21.27 3.41
C ALA A 177 -9.32 -20.15 4.39
N SER A 178 -8.03 -19.96 4.59
CA SER A 178 -7.46 -18.96 5.51
C SER A 178 -7.53 -17.53 4.98
N TYR A 179 -7.56 -17.33 3.65
CA TYR A 179 -7.64 -16.00 3.05
C TYR A 179 -9.07 -15.46 3.14
N GLU A 180 -10.06 -16.29 2.81
CA GLU A 180 -11.46 -15.99 3.05
C GLU A 180 -11.75 -15.83 4.53
N ALA A 181 -11.19 -16.67 5.41
CA ALA A 181 -11.35 -16.50 6.85
C ALA A 181 -10.68 -15.22 7.37
N LEU A 182 -9.53 -14.79 6.83
CA LEU A 182 -8.87 -13.55 7.23
C LEU A 182 -9.58 -12.31 6.66
N GLN A 183 -10.08 -12.39 5.43
CA GLN A 183 -10.93 -11.35 4.84
C GLN A 183 -12.26 -11.26 5.58
N ALA A 184 -12.92 -12.39 5.87
CA ALA A 184 -14.15 -12.45 6.65
C ALA A 184 -13.92 -11.95 8.07
N LYS A 185 -12.79 -12.27 8.73
CA LYS A 185 -12.45 -11.69 10.04
C LYS A 185 -12.24 -10.18 9.96
N ARG A 186 -11.55 -9.67 8.94
CA ARG A 186 -11.32 -8.22 8.76
C ARG A 186 -12.59 -7.47 8.33
N ALA A 187 -13.43 -8.09 7.50
CA ALA A 187 -14.71 -7.58 7.07
C ALA A 187 -15.70 -7.59 8.23
N ALA A 188 -15.85 -8.72 8.95
CA ALA A 188 -16.65 -8.82 10.16
C ALA A 188 -16.20 -7.78 11.20
N ALA A 189 -14.89 -7.65 11.45
CA ALA A 189 -14.38 -6.63 12.37
C ALA A 189 -14.71 -5.18 11.92
N SER A 190 -14.82 -4.94 10.62
CA SER A 190 -15.22 -3.64 10.05
C SER A 190 -16.75 -3.45 9.98
N GLN A 191 -17.53 -4.52 10.18
CA GLN A 191 -19.00 -4.54 10.22
C GLN A 191 -19.58 -4.52 11.66
N ILE A 192 -18.74 -4.64 12.69
CA ILE A 192 -19.19 -4.45 14.07
C ILE A 192 -19.60 -2.98 14.24
N ALA A 193 -20.77 -2.71 14.81
CA ALA A 193 -21.20 -1.35 15.10
C ALA A 193 -20.30 -0.73 16.21
N PRO A 194 -20.04 0.59 16.19
CA PRO A 194 -19.09 1.20 17.14
C PRO A 194 -19.42 0.93 18.61
N ASP A 195 -20.71 0.87 18.95
CA ASP A 195 -21.24 0.59 20.30
C ASP A 195 -21.06 -0.88 20.75
N GLN A 196 -20.74 -1.77 19.82
CA GLN A 196 -20.49 -3.21 20.04
C GLN A 196 -19.00 -3.56 19.97
N LEU A 197 -18.14 -2.62 19.56
CA LEU A 197 -16.72 -2.84 19.34
C LEU A 197 -16.01 -3.43 20.57
N PHE A 198 -16.27 -2.89 21.75
CA PHE A 198 -15.62 -3.33 22.99
C PHE A 198 -16.37 -4.43 23.74
N LYS A 199 -17.50 -4.90 23.18
CA LYS A 199 -18.34 -5.96 23.77
C LYS A 199 -18.19 -7.30 23.06
N THR A 200 -17.45 -7.33 21.94
CA THR A 200 -17.31 -8.50 21.06
C THR A 200 -15.85 -8.76 20.70
N GLY A 201 -15.54 -9.97 20.23
CA GLY A 201 -14.23 -10.31 19.69
C GLY A 201 -13.11 -10.23 20.72
N GLU A 202 -12.04 -9.48 20.42
CA GLU A 202 -10.84 -9.40 21.27
C GLU A 202 -11.08 -8.66 22.61
N TYR A 203 -12.21 -7.99 22.78
CA TYR A 203 -12.58 -7.22 23.98
C TYR A 203 -13.66 -7.89 24.83
N GLU A 204 -14.22 -9.01 24.34
CA GLU A 204 -15.26 -9.75 25.04
C GLU A 204 -14.77 -10.20 26.43
N GLY A 205 -15.56 -9.88 27.45
CA GLY A 205 -15.26 -10.20 28.85
C GLY A 205 -14.16 -9.35 29.52
N LYS A 206 -13.58 -8.35 28.84
CA LYS A 206 -12.51 -7.52 29.41
C LYS A 206 -12.98 -6.31 30.20
N TYR A 207 -14.25 -5.95 30.08
CA TYR A 207 -14.81 -4.73 30.67
C TYR A 207 -16.22 -4.99 31.19
N SER A 208 -16.48 -4.48 32.39
CA SER A 208 -17.76 -4.66 33.09
C SER A 208 -18.76 -3.55 32.81
N GLN A 209 -18.29 -2.33 32.53
CA GLN A 209 -19.14 -1.14 32.32
C GLN A 209 -18.68 -0.31 31.13
N TYR A 210 -19.63 0.38 30.50
CA TYR A 210 -19.44 1.15 29.26
C TYR A 210 -20.21 2.47 29.33
N ASP A 211 -19.74 3.48 28.61
CA ASP A 211 -20.44 4.75 28.44
C ASP A 211 -21.59 4.66 27.42
N GLY A 212 -22.31 5.77 27.21
CA GLY A 212 -23.42 5.85 26.24
C GLY A 212 -23.02 5.65 24.77
N ARG A 213 -21.72 5.58 24.46
CA ARG A 213 -21.17 5.32 23.12
C ARG A 213 -20.63 3.90 23.00
N GLY A 214 -20.66 3.11 24.09
CA GLY A 214 -20.12 1.76 24.15
C GLY A 214 -18.62 1.69 24.42
N VAL A 215 -17.98 2.76 24.87
CA VAL A 215 -16.56 2.79 25.29
C VAL A 215 -16.43 2.32 26.74
N PRO A 216 -15.52 1.39 27.08
CA PRO A 216 -15.36 0.89 28.44
C PRO A 216 -15.00 1.97 29.45
N THR A 217 -15.61 1.90 30.64
CA THR A 217 -15.30 2.76 31.79
C THR A 217 -14.64 2.00 32.93
N HIS A 218 -14.92 0.71 33.05
CA HIS A 218 -14.38 -0.16 34.10
C HIS A 218 -13.79 -1.44 33.51
N ASP A 219 -12.78 -2.01 34.17
CA ASP A 219 -12.18 -3.30 33.82
C ASP A 219 -13.13 -4.48 34.12
N ALA A 220 -12.66 -5.71 33.88
CA ALA A 220 -13.43 -6.93 34.07
C ALA A 220 -13.86 -7.17 35.53
N GLU A 221 -13.12 -6.62 36.50
CA GLU A 221 -13.35 -6.81 37.93
C GLU A 221 -14.20 -5.69 38.54
N GLY A 222 -14.55 -4.67 37.73
CA GLY A 222 -15.34 -3.52 38.18
C GLY A 222 -14.49 -2.37 38.71
N GLY A 223 -13.17 -2.40 38.50
CA GLY A 223 -12.26 -1.29 38.79
C GLY A 223 -12.33 -0.20 37.73
N GLU A 224 -12.31 1.07 38.14
CA GLU A 224 -12.29 2.20 37.20
C GLU A 224 -11.01 2.20 36.36
N LEU A 225 -11.16 2.34 35.05
CA LEU A 225 -10.01 2.41 34.13
C LEU A 225 -9.25 3.72 34.32
N SER A 226 -7.92 3.62 34.30
CA SER A 226 -7.05 4.79 34.41
C SER A 226 -7.27 5.77 33.24
N LYS A 227 -7.00 7.07 33.48
CA LYS A 227 -7.13 8.12 32.45
C LYS A 227 -6.34 7.82 31.17
N SER A 228 -5.21 7.12 31.27
CA SER A 228 -4.41 6.70 30.11
C SER A 228 -5.05 5.54 29.33
N ALA A 229 -5.68 4.59 30.03
CA ALA A 229 -6.43 3.50 29.42
C ALA A 229 -7.67 4.02 28.68
N LEU A 230 -8.45 4.92 29.29
CA LEU A 230 -9.61 5.56 28.67
C LEU A 230 -9.23 6.29 27.38
N LYS A 231 -8.13 7.07 27.39
CA LYS A 231 -7.65 7.79 26.19
C LYS A 231 -7.25 6.85 25.06
N LYS A 232 -6.70 5.67 25.38
CA LYS A 232 -6.34 4.65 24.39
C LYS A 232 -7.59 4.01 23.78
N LEU A 233 -8.59 3.67 24.60
CA LEU A 233 -9.87 3.11 24.16
C LEU A 233 -10.65 4.11 23.30
N GLU A 234 -10.66 5.39 23.68
CA GLU A 234 -11.28 6.47 22.89
C GLU A 234 -10.64 6.59 21.49
N LYS A 235 -9.30 6.46 21.38
CA LYS A 235 -8.61 6.49 20.09
C LYS A 235 -8.98 5.30 19.21
N ILE A 236 -9.13 4.11 19.81
CA ILE A 236 -9.54 2.89 19.12
C ILE A 236 -11.00 3.05 18.62
N TYR A 237 -11.89 3.53 19.48
CA TYR A 237 -13.28 3.83 19.15
C TYR A 237 -13.39 4.82 17.98
N ALA A 238 -12.75 5.98 18.08
CA ALA A 238 -12.82 7.02 17.06
C ALA A 238 -12.27 6.55 15.70
N GLY A 239 -11.22 5.72 15.70
CA GLY A 239 -10.67 5.12 14.49
C GLY A 239 -11.63 4.13 13.83
N HIS A 240 -12.34 3.32 14.63
CA HIS A 240 -13.28 2.33 14.13
C HIS A 240 -14.61 2.97 13.69
N ALA A 241 -15.15 3.93 14.47
CA ALA A 241 -16.35 4.69 14.12
C ALA A 241 -16.22 5.41 12.76
N LYS A 242 -15.05 6.02 12.49
CA LYS A 242 -14.77 6.64 11.17
C LYS A 242 -14.78 5.62 10.03
N LYS A 243 -14.26 4.42 10.25
CA LYS A 243 -14.26 3.35 9.24
C LYS A 243 -15.68 2.82 9.02
N TYR A 244 -16.41 2.55 10.09
CA TYR A 244 -17.79 2.07 10.06
C TYR A 244 -18.72 3.08 9.36
N ALA A 245 -18.65 4.37 9.72
CA ALA A 245 -19.43 5.43 9.07
C ALA A 245 -19.15 5.56 7.57
N LYS A 246 -17.89 5.37 7.16
CA LYS A 246 -17.51 5.38 5.73
C LYS A 246 -18.07 4.18 4.95
N ILE A 247 -18.27 3.05 5.62
CA ILE A 247 -18.83 1.82 5.02
C ILE A 247 -20.36 1.87 4.97
N PHE A 248 -21.01 2.40 6.01
CA PHE A 248 -22.48 2.34 6.18
C PHE A 248 -23.23 3.66 5.98
N ALA A 249 -22.53 4.76 5.66
CA ALA A 249 -23.08 6.08 5.30
C ALA A 249 -24.36 6.47 6.07
N VAL A 250 -24.25 6.58 7.39
CA VAL A 250 -25.29 7.17 8.24
C VAL A 250 -25.13 8.71 8.21
N PRO A 251 -26.19 9.51 7.97
CA PRO A 251 -26.12 10.96 8.08
C PRO A 251 -25.80 11.34 9.53
N ALA A 252 -24.70 12.06 9.75
CA ALA A 252 -24.22 12.40 11.07
C ALA A 252 -25.06 13.53 11.70
N GLU A 253 -25.52 13.34 12.93
CA GLU A 253 -25.71 14.45 13.87
C GLU A 253 -24.62 14.39 14.96
N ASP A 254 -24.05 15.57 15.18
CA ASP A 254 -23.21 16.06 16.27
C ASP A 254 -21.95 15.29 16.71
N THR A 255 -20.80 15.81 16.27
CA THR A 255 -19.52 15.65 16.98
C THR A 255 -18.87 17.02 17.19
N PRO A 256 -18.71 17.50 18.44
CA PRO A 256 -17.91 18.69 18.72
C PRO A 256 -16.41 18.42 18.62
N LEU A 257 -15.71 19.38 18.00
CA LEU A 257 -14.25 19.52 17.96
C LEU A 257 -13.69 19.99 19.30
N ALA A 258 -12.53 19.46 19.71
CA ALA A 258 -11.54 20.25 20.46
C ALA A 258 -10.14 19.64 20.27
N GLY A 259 -9.23 20.44 19.72
CA GLY A 259 -7.81 20.13 19.62
C GLY A 259 -7.04 20.54 20.88
N SER A 260 -5.86 19.93 21.05
CA SER A 260 -4.65 20.63 21.50
C SER A 260 -3.43 19.73 21.28
N GLU A 261 -2.35 20.37 20.88
CA GLU A 261 -1.04 19.84 20.54
C GLU A 261 -0.07 19.90 21.74
N VAL A 262 0.79 18.86 21.85
CA VAL A 262 2.12 18.71 22.54
C VAL A 262 2.27 19.00 24.06
N PRO A 263 3.38 18.60 24.77
CA PRO A 263 4.51 17.69 24.46
C PRO A 263 5.01 16.75 25.59
N ALA A 264 6.12 16.03 25.29
CA ALA A 264 7.18 15.51 26.19
C ALA A 264 6.88 14.23 27.02
N GLU A 265 7.81 13.36 27.44
CA GLU A 265 9.22 13.00 27.20
C GLU A 265 9.55 12.02 28.36
N ALA A 266 10.32 10.94 28.17
CA ALA A 266 11.02 10.17 29.22
C ALA A 266 11.92 9.08 28.56
N PRO A 267 12.94 8.52 29.24
CA PRO A 267 14.30 9.03 29.31
C PRO A 267 15.36 8.05 28.74
N ALA A 268 16.58 8.57 28.56
CA ALA A 268 17.83 7.82 28.32
C ALA A 268 18.30 7.11 29.61
N GLU A 269 18.93 5.93 29.52
CA GLU A 269 20.38 5.63 29.66
C GLU A 269 20.48 4.06 29.72
N ALA A 270 21.55 3.33 29.41
CA ALA A 270 22.96 3.60 29.16
C ALA A 270 23.56 2.51 28.25
N HIS A 271 24.66 2.88 27.60
CA HIS A 271 25.53 2.04 26.78
C HIS A 271 26.40 1.08 27.61
N THR A 272 26.76 -0.05 27.00
CA THR A 272 28.03 -0.74 27.26
C THR A 272 28.55 -1.32 25.93
N GLU A 273 29.63 -0.71 25.42
CA GLU A 273 30.61 -1.34 24.51
C GLU A 273 31.46 -2.32 25.35
N ALA A 274 32.10 -3.39 24.89
CA ALA A 274 32.69 -3.82 23.61
C ALA A 274 32.89 -5.38 23.74
N PRO A 275 33.57 -6.16 22.86
CA PRO A 275 34.46 -5.77 21.76
C PRO A 275 34.21 -6.47 20.42
N THR A 276 34.88 -5.89 19.43
CA THR A 276 35.03 -6.25 18.03
C THR A 276 35.66 -7.62 17.81
N GLU A 277 34.92 -8.50 17.12
CA GLU A 277 35.48 -9.54 16.26
C GLU A 277 34.85 -9.39 14.87
N ALA A 278 35.68 -9.48 13.85
CA ALA A 278 35.29 -9.33 12.45
C ALA A 278 34.32 -10.46 12.07
N SER A 279 33.02 -10.14 11.95
CA SER A 279 32.04 -11.08 11.44
C SER A 279 31.70 -10.75 9.99
N GLU A 280 31.78 -11.78 9.16
CA GLU A 280 31.15 -11.85 7.85
C GLU A 280 29.72 -11.29 7.94
N GLY A 281 29.32 -10.46 6.97
CA GLY A 281 27.99 -9.86 6.95
C GLY A 281 26.89 -10.92 7.15
N PRO A 282 25.73 -10.53 7.71
CA PRO A 282 24.70 -11.49 8.13
C PRO A 282 24.36 -12.46 6.99
N GLN A 283 24.76 -13.73 7.18
CA GLN A 283 24.58 -14.79 6.21
C GLN A 283 23.08 -15.06 6.05
N LEU A 284 22.54 -14.80 4.87
CA LEU A 284 21.13 -15.02 4.55
C LEU A 284 20.78 -16.51 4.73
N PRO A 285 19.58 -16.83 5.27
CA PRO A 285 19.20 -18.21 5.56
C PRO A 285 19.16 -19.06 4.29
N PRO A 286 19.62 -20.32 4.30
CA PRO A 286 19.60 -21.15 3.09
C PRO A 286 18.18 -21.36 2.57
N LEU A 287 18.03 -21.48 1.25
CA LEU A 287 16.75 -21.77 0.63
C LEU A 287 16.31 -23.22 0.95
N PRO A 288 15.00 -23.48 1.09
CA PRO A 288 14.46 -24.84 1.16
C PRO A 288 14.88 -25.65 -0.07
N GLU A 289 15.03 -26.97 0.11
CA GLU A 289 15.37 -27.88 -0.98
C GLU A 289 14.36 -27.77 -2.13
N GLY A 290 14.86 -27.60 -3.36
CA GLY A 290 14.04 -27.42 -4.56
C GLY A 290 13.46 -26.02 -4.77
N ALA A 291 13.55 -25.10 -3.81
CA ALA A 291 13.09 -23.72 -4.01
C ALA A 291 14.07 -22.89 -4.86
N CYS A 292 13.56 -21.87 -5.55
CA CYS A 292 14.34 -20.90 -6.31
C CYS A 292 14.00 -19.46 -5.90
N LEU A 293 14.85 -18.49 -6.25
CA LEU A 293 14.53 -17.06 -6.11
C LEU A 293 14.00 -16.50 -7.43
N PRO A 294 13.10 -15.49 -7.40
CA PRO A 294 12.69 -14.83 -8.61
C PRO A 294 13.83 -14.01 -9.22
N GLU A 295 13.92 -13.99 -10.54
CA GLU A 295 14.86 -13.14 -11.26
C GLU A 295 14.34 -11.69 -11.29
N VAL A 296 14.99 -10.78 -10.58
CA VAL A 296 14.61 -9.36 -10.53
C VAL A 296 15.48 -8.52 -11.46
N ARG A 297 14.90 -8.10 -12.59
CA ARG A 297 15.48 -7.12 -13.54
C ARG A 297 14.75 -5.78 -13.42
N HIS A 298 15.39 -4.72 -13.88
CA HIS A 298 14.79 -3.38 -13.79
C HIS A 298 15.30 -2.43 -14.85
N GLY A 299 14.52 -1.39 -15.12
CA GLY A 299 14.92 -0.28 -16.00
C GLY A 299 15.90 0.68 -15.37
N THR A 300 16.45 1.56 -16.19
CA THR A 300 17.23 2.71 -15.76
C THR A 300 16.31 3.86 -15.36
N PHE A 301 16.70 4.65 -14.36
CA PHE A 301 15.89 5.78 -13.91
C PHE A 301 16.11 7.01 -14.81
N GLY A 302 15.14 7.26 -15.69
CA GLY A 302 15.20 8.30 -16.71
C GLY A 302 15.74 7.81 -18.06
N GLY A 303 15.67 8.65 -19.09
CA GLY A 303 16.06 8.28 -20.45
C GLY A 303 14.92 7.67 -21.27
N ARG A 304 15.23 7.30 -22.53
CA ARG A 304 14.28 6.63 -23.42
C ARG A 304 14.25 5.14 -23.10
N GLN A 305 13.06 4.61 -22.83
CA GLN A 305 12.86 3.19 -22.62
C GLN A 305 12.06 2.62 -23.79
N GLY A 306 12.68 1.73 -24.56
CA GLY A 306 11.98 0.80 -25.44
C GLY A 306 11.47 -0.38 -24.61
N PHE A 307 10.27 -0.88 -24.92
CA PHE A 307 9.65 -1.96 -24.17
C PHE A 307 8.93 -2.93 -25.11
N GLU A 308 9.20 -4.22 -24.95
CA GLU A 308 8.53 -5.31 -25.66
C GLU A 308 7.94 -6.28 -24.65
N LEU A 309 6.70 -6.72 -24.90
CA LEU A 309 5.97 -7.62 -24.02
C LEU A 309 5.23 -8.69 -24.81
N THR A 310 5.42 -9.94 -24.40
CA THR A 310 4.58 -11.07 -24.82
C THR A 310 3.72 -11.52 -23.64
N SER A 311 2.41 -11.51 -23.82
CA SER A 311 1.43 -11.94 -22.81
C SER A 311 0.36 -12.82 -23.45
N GLY A 312 0.02 -13.95 -22.80
CA GLY A 312 -1.01 -14.89 -23.26
C GLY A 312 -2.44 -14.53 -22.82
N GLY A 313 -2.67 -13.27 -22.46
CA GLY A 313 -3.87 -12.80 -21.75
C GLY A 313 -3.44 -11.87 -20.62
N PRO A 314 -3.44 -10.54 -20.82
CA PRO A 314 -2.85 -9.62 -19.85
C PRO A 314 -3.69 -9.56 -18.57
N PHE A 315 -3.25 -10.28 -17.54
CA PHE A 315 -3.76 -10.14 -16.18
C PHE A 315 -3.12 -8.92 -15.53
N THR A 316 -3.78 -7.77 -15.65
CA THR A 316 -3.24 -6.44 -15.26
C THR A 316 -4.00 -5.85 -14.09
N HIS A 317 -3.26 -5.37 -13.07
CA HIS A 317 -3.83 -4.77 -11.86
C HIS A 317 -3.19 -3.41 -11.59
N MET A 318 -3.99 -2.45 -11.17
CA MET A 318 -3.51 -1.19 -10.59
C MET A 318 -3.55 -1.31 -9.06
N LEU A 319 -2.43 -1.02 -8.41
CA LEU A 319 -2.25 -1.09 -6.97
C LEU A 319 -1.80 0.28 -6.46
N VAL A 320 -2.35 0.71 -5.32
CA VAL A 320 -2.00 1.97 -4.66
C VAL A 320 -1.64 1.65 -3.21
N PHE A 321 -0.42 1.99 -2.82
CA PHE A 321 0.16 1.77 -1.50
C PHE A 321 0.38 3.10 -0.76
#